data_AF-A0A060REI0-F1
#
_entry.id   AF-A0A060REI0-F1
#
_cell.length_a   1.000
_cell.length_b   1.000
_cell.length_c   1.000
_cell.angle_alpha   90.00
_cell.angle_beta   90.00
_cell.angle_gamma   90.00
#
_symmetry.space_group_name_H-M   'P 1'
#
loop_
_entity.id
_entity.type
_entity.pdbx_description
1 polymer ?
#
loop_
_entity_poly.entity_id
_entity_poly.type
_entity_poly.pdbx_seq_one_letter_code
_entity_poly.pdbx_strand_id
1 'polypeptide(L)'
;MNRIDFNGKRISDQNERFRSTKICKEITIKHGLYVSSGKENVKRKQLREPNATKYRIYDALCKHVPQSRSWGELRSRLRTEGVELGFKTKGSTDQIEGVRFTMNNLSFNGSKVDRQFSYSKIDCALRRNAREQQSITPTLYTPSTPTHSAVEQVSNAFGGLFDMPILPNGTDPEEEAFRKRMQRKKKKGIRF
;
A
#
# COMPACT_ATOMS: atom_id res chain seq x y z
N MET A 1 32.79 5.93 28.53
CA MET A 1 32.69 7.20 27.77
C MET A 1 31.60 8.04 28.44
N ASN A 2 31.92 9.25 28.88
CA ASN A 2 30.96 10.11 29.59
C ASN A 2 30.16 10.93 28.56
N ARG A 3 28.81 10.86 28.60
CA ARG A 3 27.92 11.43 27.59
C ARG A 3 27.41 12.82 28.03
N ILE A 4 28.34 13.77 28.05
CA ILE A 4 28.16 15.13 28.54
C ILE A 4 28.32 16.08 27.36
N ASP A 5 27.46 17.10 27.24
CA ASP A 5 27.61 18.13 26.21
C ASP A 5 28.68 19.17 26.58
N PHE A 6 28.96 20.10 25.67
CA PHE A 6 29.94 21.18 25.88
C PHE A 6 29.55 22.16 27.02
N ASN A 7 28.31 22.08 27.52
CA ASN A 7 27.80 22.90 28.62
C ASN A 7 27.78 22.12 29.95
N GLY A 8 28.37 20.93 30.01
CA GLY A 8 28.39 20.09 31.21
C GLY A 8 27.06 19.39 31.52
N LYS A 9 26.09 19.44 30.62
CA LYS A 9 24.79 18.79 30.79
C LYS A 9 24.80 17.37 30.24
N ARG A 10 24.15 16.44 30.95
CA ARG A 10 23.97 15.06 30.48
C ARG A 10 23.14 15.04 29.19
N ILE A 11 23.69 14.44 28.14
CA ILE A 11 22.95 14.23 26.89
C ILE A 11 21.97 13.08 27.10
N SER A 12 20.69 13.34 26.84
CA SER A 12 19.64 12.31 26.89
C SER A 12 19.82 11.31 25.75
N ASP A 13 19.74 10.02 26.09
CA ASP A 13 19.72 8.89 25.17
C ASP A 13 18.33 8.57 24.60
N GLN A 14 17.31 9.24 25.12
CA GLN A 14 15.94 9.00 24.74
C GLN A 14 15.73 9.27 23.25
N ASN A 15 15.19 8.28 22.53
CA ASN A 15 14.84 8.40 21.11
C ASN A 15 16.04 8.64 20.17
N GLU A 16 17.27 8.30 20.60
CA GLU A 16 18.50 8.53 19.83
C GLU A 16 18.42 7.96 18.40
N ARG A 17 17.95 6.71 18.27
CA ARG A 17 17.76 6.04 16.97
C ARG A 17 16.92 6.87 16.00
N PHE A 18 15.85 7.50 16.49
CA PHE A 18 14.96 8.29 15.64
C PHE A 18 15.58 9.65 15.29
N ARG A 19 16.30 10.29 16.23
CA ARG A 19 17.02 11.55 15.97
C ARG A 19 18.13 11.33 14.95
N SER A 20 18.96 10.30 15.13
CA SER A 20 20.04 9.98 14.21
C SER A 20 19.53 9.62 12.82
N THR A 21 18.48 8.78 12.73
CA THR A 21 17.83 8.46 11.44
C THR A 21 17.33 9.72 10.72
N LYS A 22 16.77 10.69 11.46
CA LYS A 22 16.28 11.95 10.89
C LYS A 22 17.43 12.77 10.31
N ILE A 23 18.52 12.95 11.06
CA ILE A 23 19.69 13.71 10.62
C ILE A 23 20.31 13.04 9.38
N CYS A 24 20.49 11.71 9.40
CA CYS A 24 21.01 10.99 8.25
C CYS A 24 20.13 11.18 7.01
N LYS A 25 18.80 11.10 7.14
CA LYS A 25 17.86 11.34 6.03
C LYS A 25 17.98 12.76 5.48
N GLU A 26 18.11 13.76 6.36
CA GLU A 26 18.28 15.16 5.98
C GLU A 26 19.59 15.39 5.21
N ILE A 27 20.69 14.79 5.67
CA ILE A 27 21.99 14.82 4.97
C ILE A 27 21.86 14.15 3.59
N THR A 28 21.23 12.97 3.50
CA THR A 28 21.01 12.28 2.23
C THR A 28 20.27 13.17 1.23
N ILE A 29 19.20 13.86 1.66
CA ILE A 29 18.45 14.80 0.82
C ILE A 29 19.30 16.01 0.42
N LYS A 30 20.05 16.59 1.37
CA LYS A 30 20.92 17.75 1.12
C LYS A 30 21.99 17.48 0.06
N HIS A 31 22.50 16.24 0.02
CA HIS A 31 23.49 15.82 -0.97
C HIS A 31 22.88 15.28 -2.28
N GLY A 32 21.57 15.45 -2.50
CA GLY A 32 20.89 15.02 -3.72
C GLY A 32 20.84 13.50 -3.90
N LEU A 33 21.05 12.73 -2.82
CA LEU A 33 20.99 11.28 -2.87
C LEU A 33 19.52 10.83 -2.83
N TYR A 34 19.20 9.84 -3.67
CA TYR A 34 17.85 9.30 -3.76
C TYR A 34 17.51 8.43 -2.55
N VAL A 35 16.44 8.78 -1.85
CA VAL A 35 15.84 7.94 -0.81
C VAL A 35 14.69 7.17 -1.45
N SER A 36 14.79 5.84 -1.48
CA SER A 36 13.72 4.98 -1.98
C SER A 36 12.44 5.15 -1.15
N SER A 37 11.40 5.72 -1.75
CA SER A 37 10.07 5.92 -1.14
C SER A 37 9.28 4.62 -1.03
N GLY A 38 9.46 3.70 -1.97
CA GLY A 38 8.78 2.42 -1.98
C GLY A 38 9.45 1.36 -2.85
N LYS A 39 8.62 0.57 -3.52
CA LYS A 39 9.01 -0.62 -4.31
C LYS A 39 9.02 -0.35 -5.82
N GLU A 40 8.67 0.87 -6.22
CA GLU A 40 8.53 1.32 -7.61
C GLU A 40 9.89 1.35 -8.34
N ASN A 41 10.94 1.85 -7.69
CA ASN A 41 12.25 2.10 -8.32
C ASN A 41 13.29 1.04 -7.95
N VAL A 42 12.92 -0.24 -8.02
CA VAL A 42 13.81 -1.37 -7.74
C VAL A 42 14.34 -1.96 -9.03
N LYS A 43 15.67 -2.03 -9.18
CA LYS A 43 16.33 -2.72 -10.30
C LYS A 43 16.15 -4.23 -10.14
N ARG A 44 14.99 -4.76 -10.57
CA ARG A 44 14.59 -6.17 -10.38
C ARG A 44 15.61 -7.17 -10.91
N LYS A 45 16.30 -6.83 -12.01
CA LYS A 45 17.37 -7.65 -12.63
C LYS A 45 18.64 -7.77 -11.76
N GLN A 46 18.84 -6.87 -10.81
CA GLN A 46 19.99 -6.87 -9.89
C GLN A 46 19.64 -7.47 -8.52
N LEU A 47 18.39 -7.86 -8.29
CA LEU A 47 17.99 -8.51 -7.05
C LEU A 47 18.57 -9.92 -7.01
N ARG A 48 19.22 -10.23 -5.89
CA ARG A 48 19.65 -11.60 -5.57
C ARG A 48 18.47 -12.36 -4.92
N GLU A 49 18.43 -13.67 -5.10
CA GLU A 49 17.55 -14.52 -4.28
C GLU A 49 17.95 -14.36 -2.80
N PRO A 50 16.99 -14.32 -1.86
CA PRO A 50 15.53 -14.58 -1.96
C PRO A 50 14.67 -13.36 -2.35
N ASN A 51 15.28 -12.17 -2.48
CA ASN A 51 14.53 -10.94 -2.75
C ASN A 51 13.93 -10.91 -4.15
N ALA A 52 14.63 -11.44 -5.16
CA ALA A 52 14.09 -11.56 -6.52
C ALA A 52 12.74 -12.31 -6.53
N THR A 53 12.68 -13.48 -5.91
CA THR A 53 11.46 -14.29 -5.78
C THR A 53 10.35 -13.54 -5.05
N LYS A 54 10.69 -12.85 -3.96
CA LYS A 54 9.74 -12.02 -3.22
C LYS A 54 9.10 -10.92 -4.09
N TYR A 55 9.88 -10.27 -4.94
CA TYR A 55 9.36 -9.27 -5.87
C TYR A 55 8.52 -9.88 -7.00
N ARG A 56 8.87 -11.08 -7.48
CA ARG A 56 8.02 -11.82 -8.45
C ARG A 56 6.65 -12.14 -7.86
N ILE A 57 6.61 -12.62 -6.62
CA ILE A 57 5.35 -12.86 -5.90
C ILE A 57 4.57 -11.54 -5.72
N TYR A 58 5.26 -10.45 -5.38
CA TYR A 58 4.63 -9.14 -5.26
C TYR A 58 3.95 -8.70 -6.56
N ASP A 59 4.65 -8.81 -7.69
CA ASP A 59 4.13 -8.44 -9.01
C ASP A 59 2.91 -9.29 -9.39
N ALA A 60 2.98 -10.60 -9.16
CA ALA A 60 1.88 -11.54 -9.38
C ALA A 60 0.63 -11.15 -8.58
N LEU A 61 0.81 -10.78 -7.32
CA LEU A 61 -0.27 -10.36 -6.43
C LEU A 61 -0.86 -9.02 -6.86
N CYS A 62 -0.05 -8.03 -7.22
CA CYS A 62 -0.53 -6.75 -7.74
C CYS A 62 -1.40 -6.93 -8.99
N LYS A 63 -1.04 -7.88 -9.87
CA LYS A 63 -1.77 -8.17 -11.10
C LYS A 63 -3.07 -8.92 -10.85
N HIS A 64 -3.05 -9.95 -10.00
CA HIS A 64 -4.17 -10.89 -9.89
C HIS A 64 -5.16 -10.60 -8.77
N VAL A 65 -4.76 -9.93 -7.68
CA VAL A 65 -5.68 -9.59 -6.58
C VAL A 65 -6.84 -8.70 -7.05
N PRO A 66 -6.63 -7.63 -7.85
CA PRO A 66 -7.73 -6.80 -8.34
C PRO A 66 -8.69 -7.52 -9.31
N GLN A 67 -8.22 -8.56 -9.99
CA GLN A 67 -9.01 -9.27 -10.98
C GLN A 67 -9.84 -10.40 -10.36
N SER A 68 -9.49 -10.86 -9.15
CA SER A 68 -10.04 -12.07 -8.55
C SER A 68 -11.22 -11.76 -7.65
N ARG A 69 -12.21 -12.65 -7.65
CA ARG A 69 -13.48 -12.51 -6.90
C ARG A 69 -13.55 -13.47 -5.71
N SER A 70 -12.80 -14.56 -5.77
CA SER A 70 -12.73 -15.58 -4.72
C SER A 70 -11.28 -16.04 -4.50
N TRP A 71 -11.01 -16.57 -3.32
CA TRP A 71 -9.73 -17.20 -2.98
C TRP A 71 -9.39 -18.35 -3.92
N GLY A 72 -10.39 -19.10 -4.40
CA GLY A 72 -10.18 -20.18 -5.38
C GLY A 72 -9.68 -19.67 -6.73
N GLU A 73 -10.27 -18.58 -7.23
CA GLU A 73 -9.87 -17.92 -8.48
C GLU A 73 -8.46 -17.32 -8.36
N LEU A 74 -8.20 -16.62 -7.26
CA LEU A 74 -6.87 -16.06 -6.97
C LEU A 74 -5.80 -17.16 -6.92
N ARG A 75 -6.10 -18.29 -6.27
CA ARG A 75 -5.20 -19.44 -6.20
C ARG A 75 -4.92 -20.04 -7.59
N SER A 76 -5.95 -20.14 -8.43
CA SER A 76 -5.80 -20.65 -9.80
C SER A 76 -4.89 -19.74 -10.63
N ARG A 77 -5.14 -18.42 -10.60
CA ARG A 77 -4.31 -17.44 -11.32
C ARG A 77 -2.87 -17.42 -10.83
N LEU A 78 -2.65 -17.40 -9.52
CA LEU A 78 -1.29 -17.43 -8.96
C LEU A 78 -0.53 -18.70 -9.35
N ARG A 79 -1.21 -19.85 -9.44
CA ARG A 79 -0.61 -21.09 -9.93
C ARG A 79 -0.12 -20.99 -11.38
N THR A 80 -0.81 -20.23 -12.24
CA THR A 80 -0.33 -20.01 -13.62
C THR A 80 1.00 -19.26 -13.68
N GLU A 81 1.29 -18.43 -12.67
CA GLU A 81 2.58 -17.74 -12.52
C GLU A 81 3.59 -18.51 -11.66
N GLY A 82 3.28 -19.75 -11.27
CA GLY A 82 4.14 -20.62 -10.46
C GLY A 82 4.16 -20.27 -8.97
N VAL A 83 3.16 -19.53 -8.49
CA VAL A 83 3.02 -19.13 -7.08
C VAL A 83 1.94 -19.99 -6.41
N GLU A 84 2.34 -20.75 -5.40
CA GLU A 84 1.40 -21.49 -4.57
C GLU A 84 0.91 -20.64 -3.40
N LEU A 85 -0.40 -20.64 -3.20
CA LEU A 85 -1.06 -19.97 -2.08
C LEU A 85 -1.44 -21.01 -1.02
N GLY A 86 -1.01 -20.77 0.23
CA GLY A 86 -1.40 -21.51 1.41
C GLY A 86 -1.95 -20.60 2.52
N PHE A 87 -2.79 -21.14 3.39
CA PHE A 87 -3.30 -20.45 4.56
C PHE A 87 -2.49 -20.84 5.79
N LYS A 88 -2.26 -19.87 6.68
CA LYS A 88 -1.66 -20.08 8.00
C LYS A 88 -2.78 -20.06 9.02
N THR A 89 -3.02 -21.17 9.70
CA THR A 89 -3.99 -21.29 10.78
C THR A 89 -3.32 -21.16 12.15
N LYS A 90 -4.09 -20.73 13.15
CA LYS A 90 -3.62 -20.61 14.54
C LYS A 90 -3.74 -21.96 15.25
N GLY A 91 -2.67 -22.75 15.23
CA GLY A 91 -2.58 -24.00 16.01
C GLY A 91 -3.75 -24.94 15.76
N SER A 92 -4.48 -25.33 16.82
CA SER A 92 -5.65 -26.22 16.78
C SER A 92 -6.97 -25.57 16.36
N THR A 93 -6.99 -24.25 16.11
CA THR A 93 -8.20 -23.53 15.72
C THR A 93 -8.27 -23.38 14.20
N ASP A 94 -9.47 -23.50 13.62
CA ASP A 94 -9.75 -23.25 12.20
C ASP A 94 -9.71 -21.74 11.82
N GLN A 95 -9.14 -20.91 12.70
CA GLN A 95 -9.00 -19.47 12.48
C GLN A 95 -7.74 -19.19 11.65
N ILE A 96 -7.94 -18.54 10.51
CA ILE A 96 -6.85 -18.13 9.62
C ILE A 96 -6.14 -16.91 10.23
N GLU A 97 -4.85 -17.06 10.53
CA GLU A 97 -3.96 -16.01 11.02
C GLU A 97 -3.33 -15.22 9.86
N GLY A 98 -3.12 -15.87 8.71
CA GLY A 98 -2.49 -15.23 7.57
C GLY A 98 -2.45 -16.08 6.31
N VAL A 99 -1.75 -15.55 5.29
CA VAL A 99 -1.48 -16.22 4.03
C VAL A 99 0.01 -16.41 3.83
N ARG A 100 0.38 -17.51 3.16
CA ARG A 100 1.73 -17.86 2.75
C ARG A 100 1.75 -18.04 1.24
N PHE A 101 2.77 -17.49 0.60
CA PHE A 101 3.05 -17.64 -0.81
C PHE A 101 4.35 -18.40 -0.99
N THR A 102 4.34 -19.45 -1.79
CA THR A 102 5.50 -20.29 -2.06
C THR A 102 5.83 -20.23 -3.54
N MET A 103 7.09 -20.01 -3.87
CA MET A 103 7.60 -20.00 -5.24
C MET A 103 9.05 -20.47 -5.21
N ASN A 104 9.44 -21.38 -6.11
CA ASN A 104 10.81 -21.93 -6.19
C ASN A 104 11.33 -22.41 -4.82
N ASN A 105 10.51 -23.15 -4.07
CA ASN A 105 10.81 -23.66 -2.72
C ASN A 105 11.03 -22.57 -1.64
N LEU A 106 10.84 -21.30 -1.96
CA LEU A 106 10.89 -20.19 -1.00
C LEU A 106 9.48 -19.78 -0.58
N SER A 107 9.24 -19.77 0.73
CA SER A 107 7.96 -19.38 1.32
C SER A 107 8.03 -17.99 1.97
N PHE A 108 7.05 -17.15 1.70
CA PHE A 108 6.90 -15.84 2.33
C PHE A 108 5.50 -15.64 2.87
N ASN A 109 5.38 -15.11 4.09
CA ASN A 109 4.09 -14.66 4.60
C ASN A 109 3.63 -13.43 3.82
N GLY A 110 2.32 -13.29 3.57
CA GLY A 110 1.78 -12.18 2.80
C GLY A 110 2.19 -10.81 3.33
N SER A 111 2.12 -10.61 4.66
CA SER A 111 2.56 -9.36 5.32
C SER A 111 4.08 -9.11 5.23
N LYS A 112 4.87 -10.15 4.99
CA LYS A 112 6.32 -10.04 4.74
C LYS A 112 6.59 -9.69 3.29
N VAL A 113 5.77 -10.14 2.33
CA VAL A 113 5.80 -9.70 0.93
C VAL A 113 5.43 -8.22 0.89
N ASP A 114 4.23 -7.87 1.34
CA ASP A 114 3.78 -6.49 1.51
C ASP A 114 2.65 -6.38 2.53
N ARG A 115 2.56 -5.23 3.22
CA ARG A 115 1.47 -4.97 4.18
C ARG A 115 0.09 -4.97 3.52
N GLN A 116 -0.02 -4.76 2.22
CA GLN A 116 -1.28 -4.82 1.48
C GLN A 116 -1.77 -6.25 1.21
N PHE A 117 -0.87 -7.24 1.27
CA PHE A 117 -1.16 -8.64 0.99
C PHE A 117 -1.35 -9.49 2.25
N SER A 118 -1.86 -8.89 3.34
CA SER A 118 -2.35 -9.67 4.48
C SER A 118 -3.66 -10.38 4.14
N TYR A 119 -3.99 -11.45 4.87
CA TYR A 119 -5.23 -12.21 4.66
C TYR A 119 -6.46 -11.28 4.63
N SER A 120 -6.65 -10.47 5.68
CA SER A 120 -7.81 -9.58 5.80
C SER A 120 -7.91 -8.56 4.67
N LYS A 121 -6.78 -8.08 4.14
CA LYS A 121 -6.78 -7.09 3.05
C LYS A 121 -7.11 -7.71 1.70
N ILE A 122 -6.54 -8.88 1.41
CA ILE A 122 -6.89 -9.64 0.21
C ILE A 122 -8.37 -10.04 0.27
N ASP A 123 -8.83 -10.55 1.42
CA ASP A 123 -10.23 -10.93 1.60
C ASP A 123 -11.19 -9.75 1.37
N CYS A 124 -10.86 -8.57 1.91
CA CYS A 124 -11.61 -7.35 1.66
C CYS A 124 -11.61 -6.96 0.17
N ALA A 125 -10.47 -7.04 -0.50
CA ALA A 125 -10.35 -6.77 -1.94
C ALA A 125 -11.20 -7.73 -2.78
N LEU A 126 -11.14 -9.04 -2.50
CA LEU A 126 -11.92 -10.06 -3.19
C LEU A 126 -13.44 -9.82 -3.02
N ARG A 127 -13.89 -9.54 -1.78
CA ARG A 127 -15.30 -9.21 -1.49
C ARG A 127 -15.76 -7.96 -2.23
N ARG A 128 -14.90 -6.95 -2.34
CA ARG A 128 -15.20 -5.73 -3.10
C ARG A 128 -15.36 -6.03 -4.59
N ASN A 129 -14.39 -6.74 -5.18
CA ASN A 129 -14.42 -7.12 -6.59
C ASN A 129 -15.66 -7.96 -6.94
N ALA A 130 -16.11 -8.83 -6.02
CA ALA A 130 -17.33 -9.61 -6.19
C ALA A 130 -18.61 -8.75 -6.19
N ARG A 131 -18.64 -7.63 -5.46
CA ARG A 131 -19.78 -6.71 -5.38
C ARG A 131 -19.87 -5.79 -6.60
N GLU A 132 -18.74 -5.25 -7.07
CA GLU A 132 -18.69 -4.29 -8.17
C GLU A 132 -19.24 -4.85 -9.50
N GLN A 133 -19.22 -6.16 -9.69
CA GLN A 133 -19.80 -6.80 -10.87
C GLN A 133 -21.28 -7.18 -10.73
N GLN A 134 -21.80 -7.25 -9.49
CA GLN A 134 -23.23 -7.44 -9.28
C GLN A 134 -24.02 -6.13 -9.50
N SER A 135 -23.36 -4.98 -9.38
CA SER A 135 -23.95 -3.66 -9.69
C SER A 135 -23.96 -3.32 -11.20
N ILE A 136 -23.51 -4.22 -12.08
CA ILE A 136 -23.68 -4.07 -13.54
C ILE A 136 -24.96 -4.82 -13.94
N THR A 137 -26.11 -4.34 -13.49
CA THR A 137 -27.38 -4.64 -14.19
C THR A 137 -27.40 -3.81 -15.48
N PRO A 138 -27.55 -4.42 -16.67
CA PRO A 138 -27.75 -3.66 -17.89
C PRO A 138 -29.14 -3.01 -17.81
N THR A 139 -29.21 -1.71 -17.57
CA THR A 139 -30.43 -0.96 -17.83
C THR A 139 -30.68 -1.05 -19.34
N LEU A 140 -31.74 -1.78 -19.71
CA LEU A 140 -32.22 -1.92 -21.07
C LEU A 140 -32.38 -0.53 -21.70
N TYR A 141 -31.62 -0.29 -22.77
CA TYR A 141 -31.77 0.89 -23.62
C TYR A 141 -33.07 0.80 -24.40
N THR A 142 -34.04 1.66 -24.07
CA THR A 142 -35.12 2.04 -24.99
C THR A 142 -34.66 3.21 -25.84
N PRO A 143 -34.62 3.12 -27.18
CA PRO A 143 -34.27 4.24 -28.04
C PRO A 143 -35.52 5.11 -28.27
N SER A 144 -35.44 6.39 -27.89
CA SER A 144 -36.31 7.42 -28.47
C SER A 144 -35.52 8.71 -28.70
N THR A 145 -35.88 9.36 -29.79
CA THR A 145 -35.16 10.29 -30.66
C THR A 145 -34.94 11.70 -30.09
N PRO A 146 -34.06 12.52 -30.72
CA PRO A 146 -33.54 13.76 -30.15
C PRO A 146 -34.34 14.99 -30.58
N THR A 147 -34.63 15.91 -29.64
CA THR A 147 -34.90 17.32 -29.95
C THR A 147 -34.64 18.23 -28.73
N HIS A 148 -33.61 19.06 -28.90
CA HIS A 148 -33.32 20.40 -28.34
C HIS A 148 -34.04 20.93 -27.09
N SER A 149 -33.26 21.27 -26.05
CA SER A 149 -33.19 22.64 -25.47
C SER A 149 -32.22 22.69 -24.28
N ALA A 150 -31.53 23.82 -24.15
CA ALA A 150 -30.44 24.07 -23.21
C ALA A 150 -30.88 24.28 -21.75
N VAL A 151 -29.87 24.20 -20.88
CA VAL A 151 -29.71 24.75 -19.51
C VAL A 151 -29.67 23.69 -18.37
N GLU A 152 -28.46 23.61 -17.82
CA GLU A 152 -28.00 23.19 -16.48
C GLU A 152 -28.64 21.97 -15.79
N GLN A 153 -27.80 20.95 -15.54
CA GLN A 153 -27.62 20.45 -14.18
C GLN A 153 -26.35 19.62 -14.02
N VAL A 154 -25.59 19.99 -12.99
CA VAL A 154 -24.34 19.39 -12.55
C VAL A 154 -24.66 18.03 -11.92
N SER A 155 -24.49 16.93 -12.66
CA SER A 155 -24.62 15.58 -12.10
C SER A 155 -23.32 15.17 -11.41
N ASN A 156 -23.11 15.69 -10.21
CA ASN A 156 -22.15 15.16 -9.26
C ASN A 156 -22.86 14.07 -8.43
N ALA A 157 -22.50 12.80 -8.65
CA ALA A 157 -22.49 11.70 -7.66
C ALA A 157 -22.52 10.32 -8.37
N PHE A 158 -21.81 9.26 -7.99
CA PHE A 158 -20.66 9.04 -7.09
C PHE A 158 -20.42 7.52 -7.19
N GLY A 159 -19.22 7.04 -7.52
CA GLY A 159 -19.00 5.59 -7.58
C GLY A 159 -17.68 5.09 -8.17
N GLY A 160 -16.53 5.59 -7.71
CA GLY A 160 -15.25 5.00 -8.09
C GLY A 160 -14.05 5.72 -7.50
N LEU A 161 -13.51 5.19 -6.41
CA LEU A 161 -12.25 5.60 -5.76
C LEU A 161 -11.01 5.23 -6.62
N PHE A 162 -11.12 5.33 -7.94
CA PHE A 162 -10.03 5.11 -8.90
C PHE A 162 -9.95 6.21 -9.96
N ASP A 163 -10.88 7.17 -9.96
CA ASP A 163 -10.81 8.33 -10.84
C ASP A 163 -10.40 9.56 -10.03
N MET A 164 -9.08 9.78 -9.95
CA MET A 164 -8.54 11.08 -9.53
C MET A 164 -8.28 11.91 -10.79
N PRO A 165 -8.76 13.16 -10.87
CA PRO A 165 -8.36 14.04 -11.95
C PRO A 165 -6.84 14.22 -11.89
N ILE A 166 -6.19 14.02 -13.03
CA ILE A 166 -4.77 14.30 -13.22
C ILE A 166 -4.58 15.82 -13.08
N LEU A 167 -4.37 16.29 -11.85
CA LEU A 167 -3.76 17.59 -11.59
C LEU A 167 -2.24 17.43 -11.56
N PRO A 168 -1.47 18.36 -12.13
CA PRO A 168 -0.02 18.30 -12.20
C PRO A 168 0.58 18.73 -10.86
N ASN A 169 0.30 17.98 -9.78
CA ASN A 169 1.05 18.07 -8.54
C ASN A 169 0.80 16.82 -7.67
N GLY A 170 1.63 15.80 -7.87
CA GLY A 170 1.60 14.55 -7.11
C GLY A 170 1.95 14.80 -5.64
N THR A 171 0.93 15.07 -4.83
CA THR A 171 1.08 15.10 -3.37
C THR A 171 0.60 13.77 -2.82
N ASP A 172 1.53 12.95 -2.36
CA ASP A 172 1.28 11.66 -1.71
C ASP A 172 0.48 11.87 -0.39
N PRO A 173 -0.65 11.18 -0.19
CA PRO A 173 -1.45 11.27 1.03
C PRO A 173 -0.67 10.87 2.30
N GLU A 174 0.37 10.03 2.21
CA GLU A 174 1.24 9.71 3.36
C GLU A 174 2.12 10.90 3.76
N GLU A 175 2.61 11.67 2.78
CA GLU A 175 3.41 12.88 3.01
C GLU A 175 2.56 13.99 3.64
N GLU A 176 1.30 14.13 3.21
CA GLU A 176 0.36 15.11 3.77
C GLU A 176 -0.06 14.75 5.20
N ALA A 177 -0.30 13.47 5.48
CA ALA A 177 -0.59 12.98 6.83
C ALA A 177 0.59 13.20 7.80
N PHE A 178 1.82 13.01 7.31
CA PHE A 178 3.04 13.30 8.07
C PHE A 178 3.22 14.80 8.30
N ARG A 179 3.04 15.65 7.27
CA ARG A 179 3.05 17.12 7.40
C ARG A 179 2.03 17.62 8.42
N LYS A 180 0.79 17.12 8.38
CA LYS A 180 -0.27 17.46 9.35
C LYS A 180 0.11 17.05 10.78
N ARG A 181 0.74 15.89 10.97
CA ARG A 181 1.23 15.42 12.28
C ARG A 181 2.36 16.30 12.84
N MET A 182 3.19 16.86 11.96
CA MET A 182 4.27 17.78 12.34
C MET A 182 3.77 19.18 12.71
N GLN A 183 2.76 19.70 12.01
CA GLN A 183 2.17 21.02 12.32
C GLN A 183 1.38 21.03 13.64
N ARG A 184 0.69 19.93 13.98
CA ARG A 184 -0.02 19.79 15.28
C ARG A 184 0.91 19.80 16.49
N LYS A 185 2.17 19.39 16.33
CA LYS A 185 3.18 19.42 17.40
C LYS A 185 3.82 20.78 17.60
N LYS A 186 3.84 21.66 16.58
CA LYS A 186 4.30 23.05 16.73
C LYS A 186 3.31 23.97 17.47
N LYS A 187 2.01 23.63 17.48
CA LYS A 187 0.97 24.43 18.17
C LYS A 187 0.80 24.13 19.67
N LYS A 188 1.50 23.14 20.23
CA LYS A 188 1.58 22.93 21.68
C LYS A 188 2.87 23.55 22.23
N GLY A 189 3.04 24.84 21.92
CA GLY A 189 3.97 25.72 22.63
C GLY A 189 3.27 26.28 23.86
N ILE A 190 3.96 26.16 24.98
CA ILE A 190 3.67 26.62 26.34
C ILE A 190 2.90 27.95 26.36
N ARG A 191 1.74 27.97 27.04
CA ARG A 191 1.18 29.21 27.60
C ARG A 191 1.91 29.44 28.92
N PHE A 192 2.42 30.67 29.09
CA PHE A 192 2.99 31.18 30.33
C PHE A 192 1.99 31.05 31.48
#